data_AF-A0A352APX1-F1
#
_entry.id   AF-A0A352APX1-F1
#
_cell.length_a   1.000
_cell.length_b   1.000
_cell.length_c   1.000
_cell.angle_alpha   90.00
_cell.angle_beta   90.00
_cell.angle_gamma   90.00
#
_symmetry.space_group_name_H-M   'P 1'
#
loop_
_entity.id
_entity.type
_entity.pdbx_description
1 polymer ?
#
loop_
_entity_poly.entity_id
_entity_poly.type
_entity_poly.pdbx_seq_one_letter_code
_entity_poly.pdbx_strand_id
1 'polypeptide(L)' 'MNIPPKLAEELKLYLKHRANSGDLEAKTLLTQIEQVANSQTLATVPGGYSPPPGMEMGC' A
#
# COMPACT_ATOMS: atom_id res chain seq x y z
N MET A 1 -0.40 3.04 11.91
CA MET A 1 -1.30 4.21 12.09
C MET A 1 -2.51 4.01 11.19
N ASN A 2 -3.73 4.05 11.73
CA ASN A 2 -4.96 3.97 10.94
C ASN A 2 -5.38 5.37 10.53
N ILE A 3 -5.17 5.73 9.26
CA ILE A 3 -5.70 6.97 8.69
C ILE A 3 -7.22 6.77 8.51
N PRO A 4 -8.07 7.68 9.00
CA PRO A 4 -9.51 7.58 8.79
C PRO A 4 -9.84 7.48 7.28
N PRO A 5 -10.76 6.60 6.87
CA PRO A 5 -11.03 6.34 5.45
C PRO A 5 -11.46 7.61 4.70
N LYS A 6 -12.25 8.47 5.34
CA LYS A 6 -12.66 9.77 4.78
C LYS A 6 -11.46 10.68 4.50
N LEU A 7 -10.51 10.74 5.43
CA LEU A 7 -9.30 11.54 5.27
C LEU A 7 -8.40 11.00 4.15
N ALA A 8 -8.35 9.67 3.98
CA ALA A 8 -7.63 9.05 2.88
C ALA A 8 -8.24 9.40 1.50
N GLU A 9 -9.58 9.48 1.40
CA GLU A 9 -10.25 9.91 0.17
C GLU A 9 -9.99 11.38 -0.15
N GLU A 10 -10.07 12.26 0.86
CA GLU A 10 -9.77 13.70 0.70
C GLU A 10 -8.31 13.91 0.25
N LEU A 11 -7.36 13.16 0.82
CA LEU A 11 -5.96 13.19 0.42
C LEU A 11 -5.75 12.71 -1.02
N LYS A 12 -6.41 11.63 -1.44
CA LYS A 12 -6.35 11.14 -2.83
C LYS A 12 -6.88 12.18 -3.82
N LEU A 13 -7.99 12.85 -3.49
CA LEU A 13 -8.59 13.86 -4.34
C LEU A 13 -7.64 15.05 -4.54
N TYR A 14 -7.05 15.53 -3.44
CA TYR A 14 -6.09 16.62 -3.45
C TYR A 14 -4.82 16.30 -4.24
N LEU A 15 -4.26 15.10 -4.02
CA LEU A 15 -3.06 14.66 -4.71
C LEU A 15 -3.31 14.41 -6.20
N LYS A 16 -4.48 13.91 -6.59
CA LYS A 16 -4.89 13.81 -8.00
C LYS A 16 -4.90 15.17 -8.70
N HIS A 17 -5.47 16.18 -8.06
CA HIS A 17 -5.51 17.53 -8.63
C HIS A 17 -4.09 18.07 -8.87
N ARG A 18 -3.20 17.98 -7.88
CA ARG A 18 -1.80 18.43 -8.01
C ARG A 18 -1.01 17.61 -9.03
N ALA A 19 -1.19 16.29 -9.05
CA ALA A 19 -0.56 15.40 -10.03
C ALA A 19 -0.94 15.78 -11.47
N ASN A 20 -2.20 16.18 -11.71
CA ASN A 20 -2.68 16.66 -13.00
C ASN A 20 -2.08 18.03 -13.38
N SER A 21 -1.71 18.85 -12.39
CA SER A 21 -0.97 20.11 -12.61
C SER A 21 0.52 19.92 -12.90
N GLY A 22 1.02 18.67 -12.90
CA GLY A 22 2.43 18.36 -13.18
C GLY A 22 3.31 18.19 -11.94
N ASP A 23 2.73 18.20 -10.73
CA ASP A 23 3.47 17.97 -9.48
C ASP A 23 3.89 16.49 -9.37
N LEU A 24 5.20 16.24 -9.49
CA LEU A 24 5.81 14.91 -9.42
C LEU A 24 5.79 14.31 -8.01
N GLU A 25 5.87 15.15 -6.98
CA GLU A 25 5.77 14.72 -5.59
C GLU A 25 4.36 14.24 -5.30
N ALA A 26 3.34 14.96 -5.79
CA ALA A 26 1.95 14.55 -5.66
C ALA A 26 1.65 13.22 -6.35
N LYS A 27 2.23 12.95 -7.53
CA LYS A 27 2.14 11.65 -8.22
C LYS A 27 2.75 10.52 -7.40
N THR A 28 3.92 10.79 -6.81
CA THR A 28 4.65 9.81 -5.99
C THR A 28 3.86 9.47 -4.73
N LEU A 29 3.33 10.47 -4.04
CA LEU A 29 2.49 10.30 -2.85
C LEU A 29 1.18 9.58 -3.16
N LEU A 30 0.52 9.91 -4.29
CA LEU A 30 -0.69 9.23 -4.73
C LEU A 30 -0.43 7.73 -4.94
N THR A 31 0.67 7.40 -5.62
CA THR A 31 1.08 6.01 -5.88
C THR A 31 1.35 5.24 -4.59
N GLN A 32 2.04 5.85 -3.62
CA GLN A 32 2.32 5.22 -2.33
C GLN A 32 1.03 4.97 -1.52
N ILE A 33 0.08 5.91 -1.53
CA ILE A 33 -1.21 5.73 -0.86
C ILE A 33 -2.02 4.60 -1.51
N GLU A 34 -2.00 4.51 -2.84
CA GLU A 34 -2.65 3.41 -3.56
C GLU A 34 -1.98 2.06 -3.27
N GLN A 35 -0.65 1.99 -3.24
CA GLN A 35 0.10 0.79 -2.89
C GLN A 35 -0.16 0.34 -1.45
N VAL A 36 -0.21 1.26 -0.48
CA VAL A 36 -0.50 0.92 0.92
C VAL A 36 -1.94 0.45 1.07
N ALA A 37 -2.90 1.10 0.40
CA ALA A 37 -4.29 0.65 0.39
C ALA A 37 -4.43 -0.76 -0.21
N ASN A 38 -3.70 -1.06 -1.30
CA ASN A 38 -3.73 -2.38 -1.94
C ASN A 38 -2.98 -3.45 -1.12
N SER A 39 -1.90 -3.06 -0.44
CA SER A 39 -1.13 -3.94 0.45
C SER A 39 -1.89 -4.30 1.72
N GLN A 40 -2.72 -3.39 2.24
CA GLN A 40 -3.64 -3.72 3.34
C GLN A 40 -4.74 -4.71 2.90
N THR A 41 -5.16 -4.67 1.64
CA THR A 41 -6.07 -5.67 1.07
C THR A 41 -5.40 -7.05 0.95
N LEU A 42 -4.11 -7.11 0.60
CA LEU A 42 -3.34 -8.36 0.52
C LEU A 42 -2.96 -8.94 1.89
N ALA A 43 -2.90 -8.13 2.95
CA ALA A 43 -2.61 -8.60 4.31
C ALA A 43 -3.82 -9.25 5.01
N THR A 44 -5.00 -9.29 4.37
CA THR A 44 -6.20 -9.95 4.89
C THR A 44 -6.49 -11.29 4.20
N VAL A 45 -5.46 -12.12 4.03
CA VAL A 45 -5.65 -13.57 3.90
C VAL A 45 -5.09 -14.21 5.17
N PRO A 46 -5.90 -14.39 6.23
CA PRO A 46 -5.48 -15.22 7.35
C PRO A 46 -5.56 -16.68 6.90
N GLY A 47 -4.45 -17.25 6.45
CA GLY A 47 -4.45 -18.66 6.07
C GLY A 47 -3.16 -19.14 5.44
N GLY A 48 -2.23 -19.58 6.29
CA GLY A 48 -1.20 -20.56 5.92
C GLY A 48 0.17 -19.98 5.61
N TYR A 49 1.01 -19.87 6.64
CA TYR A 49 2.46 -19.88 6.44
C TYR A 49 2.84 -21.28 5.95
N SER A 50 3.15 -21.45 4.66
CA SER A 50 3.81 -22.66 4.16
C SER A 50 5.32 -22.42 4.17
N PRO A 51 6.11 -23.16 4.99
CA PRO A 51 7.56 -23.06 4.93
C PRO A 51 8.08 -23.55 3.58
N PRO A 52 9.19 -22.98 3.06
CA PRO A 52 9.78 -23.41 1.80
C PRO A 52 10.29 -24.85 1.91
N PRO A 53 10.07 -25.71 0.89
CA PRO A 53 10.69 -27.03 0.86
C PRO A 53 12.19 -26.85 0.57
N GLY A 54 13.04 -27.32 1.48
CA GLY A 54 14.49 -27.37 1.24
C GLY A 54 15.38 -26.77 2.33
N MET A 55 14.98 -26.78 3.60
CA MET A 55 15.90 -26.50 4.71
C MET A 55 16.31 -27.80 5.43
N GLU A 56 16.82 -28.75 4.65
CA GLU A 56 17.75 -29.76 5.16
C GLU A 56 19.16 -29.15 5.15
N MET A 57 19.66 -28.71 6.29
CA MET A 57 21.10 -28.59 6.56
C MET A 57 21.32 -28.55 8.07
N GLY A 58 22.07 -29.54 8.54
CA GLY A 58 22.17 -29.93 9.94
C GLY A 58 22.87 -28.95 10.87
N CYS A 59 22.62 -29.13 12.16
CA CYS A 59 23.46 -29.87 13.09
C CYS A 59 22.55 -30.54 14.13
#